data_AF-A0A0Q4FGS0-F1
#
_entry.id   AF-A0A0Q4FGS0-F1
#
_cell.length_a   1.000
_cell.length_b   1.000
_cell.length_c   1.000
_cell.angle_alpha   90.00
_cell.angle_beta   90.00
_cell.angle_gamma   90.00
#
_symmetry.space_group_name_H-M   'P 1'
#
loop_
_entity.id
_entity.type
_entity.pdbx_description
1 polymer ?
#
loop_
_entity_poly.entity_id
_entity_poly.type
_entity_poly.pdbx_seq_one_letter_code
_entity_poly.pdbx_strand_id
1 'polypeptide(L)'
;MGARGLLTAPVGKGRRAANRPADVRTVQHLFNAIDDRAARPENGRSDAALVERINRFQREVLRYPHPDGRVDPEGRTLQMLLARAGERMRARRPAPPADADDSWTSWAQGQLAELQRAMAGAWSSLFADRSRERRVSAPSPAGRTAGKSATPAAPAPAASGGAARKLTDRDYIDAAARLGRDIDPLLVRALATVESGGRSGFGADGLPKIAFEGHWFRKLTKKRYDETHPLLSYPYKTKAGWQWQKNNKDHATAWRTLREAMALDADAALQSTSWGMCQVLGANYWKCGYKDVFAFVEAMKAGERGQLEAFVGYCLKTPGMVSALRRKDFTGMARAYNGDDYGTYDKQFAREYKALGGKV
;
A
#
# COMPACT_ATOMS: atom_id res chain seq x y z
N MET A 1 -20.35 -6.72 1.54
CA MET A 1 -19.77 -6.67 2.90
C MET A 1 -19.89 -5.25 3.42
N GLY A 2 -20.51 -5.08 4.59
CA GLY A 2 -21.15 -3.83 5.03
C GLY A 2 -20.19 -2.68 5.32
N ALA A 3 -20.73 -1.45 5.19
CA ALA A 3 -20.11 -0.14 5.41
C ALA A 3 -19.67 0.14 6.87
N ARG A 4 -19.35 -0.91 7.63
CA ARG A 4 -18.95 -0.79 9.04
C ARG A 4 -17.63 -0.06 9.16
N GLY A 5 -17.66 1.10 9.82
CA GLY A 5 -16.48 1.89 10.18
C GLY A 5 -16.16 3.07 9.28
N LEU A 6 -16.93 3.32 8.19
CA LEU A 6 -16.69 4.48 7.34
C LEU A 6 -17.24 5.79 7.94
N LEU A 7 -18.42 5.73 8.55
CA LEU A 7 -18.94 6.81 9.39
C LEU A 7 -18.89 6.37 10.86
N THR A 8 -18.42 7.26 11.73
CA THR A 8 -18.38 7.01 13.17
C THR A 8 -19.67 7.41 13.89
N ALA A 9 -20.51 8.22 13.23
CA ALA A 9 -21.84 8.60 13.68
C ALA A 9 -22.73 9.06 12.50
N PRO A 10 -24.08 9.16 12.67
CA PRO A 10 -24.96 9.61 11.60
C PRO A 10 -24.75 11.07 11.19
N VAL A 11 -24.96 11.33 9.89
CA VAL A 11 -24.80 12.64 9.23
C VAL A 11 -26.11 13.09 8.60
N GLY A 12 -26.42 14.38 8.67
CA GLY A 12 -27.60 14.99 8.04
C GLY A 12 -28.60 15.53 9.06
N LYS A 13 -29.89 15.31 8.78
CA LYS A 13 -31.01 15.93 9.50
C LYS A 13 -31.34 15.22 10.82
N GLY A 14 -31.77 16.02 11.80
CA GLY A 14 -32.41 15.55 13.03
C GLY A 14 -31.48 15.41 14.22
N ARG A 15 -32.05 15.37 15.43
CA ARG A 15 -31.30 15.37 16.71
C ARG A 15 -30.41 14.14 16.94
N ARG A 16 -30.60 13.08 16.16
CA ARG A 16 -29.79 11.84 16.21
C ARG A 16 -28.61 11.86 15.23
N ALA A 17 -28.49 12.88 14.37
CA ALA A 17 -27.32 13.09 13.54
C ALA A 17 -26.26 13.85 14.33
N ALA A 18 -25.15 13.17 14.66
CA ALA A 18 -24.06 13.79 15.41
C ALA A 18 -23.29 14.80 14.57
N ASN A 19 -23.35 14.69 13.23
CA ASN A 19 -22.73 15.62 12.28
C ASN A 19 -21.25 15.91 12.59
N ARG A 20 -20.50 14.87 12.95
CA ARG A 20 -19.06 14.98 13.19
C ARG A 20 -18.40 15.48 11.91
N PRO A 21 -17.54 16.52 11.94
CA PRO A 21 -17.00 17.11 10.72
C PRO A 21 -16.29 16.12 9.79
N ALA A 22 -15.65 15.08 10.33
CA ALA A 22 -15.03 14.02 9.53
C ALA A 22 -16.07 13.18 8.77
N ASP A 23 -17.11 12.70 9.46
CA ASP A 23 -18.20 11.93 8.84
C ASP A 23 -18.96 12.75 7.79
N VAL A 24 -19.17 14.04 8.08
CA VAL A 24 -19.80 14.98 7.14
C VAL A 24 -18.97 15.15 5.86
N ARG A 25 -17.64 15.31 5.99
CA ARG A 25 -16.75 15.36 4.82
C ARG A 25 -16.82 14.08 3.99
N THR A 26 -16.85 12.92 4.64
CA THR A 26 -17.01 11.63 3.94
C THR A 26 -18.30 11.58 3.14
N VAL A 27 -19.44 12.02 3.71
CA VAL A 27 -20.71 12.07 2.96
C VAL A 27 -20.67 13.09 1.81
N GLN A 28 -20.10 14.29 2.04
CA GLN A 28 -19.91 15.30 0.99
C GLN A 28 -19.05 14.77 -0.17
N HIS A 29 -17.96 14.06 0.16
CA HIS A 29 -17.06 13.44 -0.79
C HIS A 29 -17.75 12.38 -1.65
N LEU A 30 -18.49 11.46 -1.03
CA LEU A 30 -19.25 10.44 -1.75
C LEU A 30 -20.27 11.05 -2.71
N PHE A 31 -20.92 12.14 -2.30
CA PHE A 31 -21.83 12.87 -3.18
C PHE A 31 -21.12 13.57 -4.34
N ASN A 32 -19.95 14.16 -4.12
CA ASN A 32 -19.14 14.74 -5.18
C ASN A 32 -18.63 13.68 -6.17
N ALA A 33 -18.31 12.49 -5.69
CA ALA A 33 -17.87 11.38 -6.55
C ALA A 33 -18.94 10.92 -7.55
N ILE A 34 -20.22 11.14 -7.24
CA ILE A 34 -21.37 10.70 -8.06
C ILE A 34 -22.07 11.80 -8.85
N ASP A 35 -21.61 13.05 -8.74
CA ASP A 35 -22.23 14.22 -9.38
C ASP A 35 -21.29 14.83 -10.42
N ASP A 36 -21.81 15.05 -11.64
CA ASP A 36 -21.04 15.56 -12.79
C ASP A 36 -20.92 17.08 -12.76
N ARG A 37 -21.70 17.73 -11.89
CA ARG A 37 -21.66 19.17 -11.67
C ARG A 37 -20.39 19.56 -10.91
N ALA A 38 -20.01 20.84 -11.00
CA ALA A 38 -18.87 21.40 -10.27
C ALA A 38 -18.86 20.92 -8.82
N ALA A 39 -17.70 20.41 -8.39
CA ALA A 39 -17.52 19.84 -7.05
C ALA A 39 -17.88 20.87 -5.98
N ARG A 40 -18.66 20.46 -4.99
CA ARG A 40 -19.08 21.32 -3.88
C ARG A 40 -18.08 21.22 -2.74
N PRO A 41 -17.93 22.26 -1.89
CA PRO A 41 -16.99 22.23 -0.78
C PRO A 41 -17.22 21.06 0.19
N GLU A 42 -16.16 20.32 0.51
CA GLU A 42 -16.13 19.25 1.52
C GLU A 42 -15.68 19.84 2.87
N ASN A 43 -16.46 20.80 3.37
CA ASN A 43 -16.10 21.61 4.53
C ASN A 43 -16.44 20.95 5.90
N GLY A 44 -17.07 19.78 5.90
CA GLY A 44 -17.48 19.08 7.12
C GLY A 44 -18.65 19.72 7.87
N ARG A 45 -19.39 20.64 7.23
CA ARG A 45 -20.60 21.24 7.79
C ARG A 45 -21.84 20.60 7.18
N SER A 46 -22.72 20.07 8.03
CA SER A 46 -24.01 19.52 7.58
C SER A 46 -25.03 20.64 7.43
N ASP A 47 -24.86 21.44 6.38
CA ASP A 47 -25.74 22.56 6.06
C ASP A 47 -27.03 22.11 5.34
N ALA A 48 -27.94 23.07 5.10
CA ALA A 48 -29.20 22.82 4.41
C ALA A 48 -28.98 22.27 2.99
N ALA A 49 -27.90 22.63 2.32
CA ALA A 49 -27.59 22.17 0.98
C ALA A 49 -27.18 20.68 0.98
N LEU A 50 -26.39 20.23 1.97
CA LEU A 50 -26.06 18.82 2.14
C LEU A 50 -27.31 18.00 2.48
N VAL A 51 -28.15 18.50 3.41
CA VAL A 51 -29.40 17.82 3.79
C VAL A 51 -30.34 17.67 2.59
N GLU A 52 -30.48 18.71 1.76
CA GLU A 52 -31.30 18.61 0.55
C GLU A 52 -30.72 17.62 -0.47
N ARG A 53 -29.39 17.54 -0.56
CA ARG A 53 -28.73 16.53 -1.41
C ARG A 53 -29.00 15.11 -0.93
N ILE A 54 -29.02 14.89 0.39
CA ILE A 54 -29.40 13.61 1.00
C ILE A 54 -30.87 13.29 0.69
N ASN A 55 -31.79 14.23 0.93
CA ASN A 55 -33.22 14.06 0.65
C ASN A 55 -33.47 13.70 -0.82
N ARG A 56 -32.84 14.44 -1.73
CA ARG A 56 -32.94 14.21 -3.16
C ARG A 56 -32.47 12.82 -3.54
N PHE A 57 -31.31 12.42 -3.04
CA PHE A 57 -30.77 11.09 -3.32
C PHE A 57 -31.66 9.97 -2.77
N GLN A 58 -32.17 10.11 -1.56
CA GLN A 58 -33.10 9.15 -0.97
C GLN A 58 -34.39 9.02 -1.78
N ARG A 59 -34.92 10.15 -2.28
CA ARG A 59 -36.12 10.18 -3.11
C ARG A 59 -35.90 9.59 -4.51
N GLU A 60 -34.84 10.04 -5.19
CA GLU A 60 -34.63 9.75 -6.62
C GLU A 60 -33.91 8.43 -6.85
N VAL A 61 -32.94 8.08 -6.00
CA VAL A 61 -32.10 6.89 -6.16
C VAL A 61 -32.62 5.74 -5.31
N LEU A 62 -32.93 5.98 -4.03
CA LEU A 62 -33.43 4.93 -3.14
C LEU A 62 -34.95 4.74 -3.18
N ARG A 63 -35.69 5.65 -3.84
CA ARG A 63 -37.16 5.65 -3.91
C ARG A 63 -37.83 5.60 -2.54
N TYR A 64 -37.25 6.28 -1.56
CA TYR A 64 -37.87 6.40 -0.23
C TYR A 64 -39.14 7.25 -0.34
N PRO A 65 -40.30 6.75 0.14
CA PRO A 65 -41.55 7.52 0.14
C PRO A 65 -41.44 8.76 1.03
N HIS A 66 -40.67 8.66 2.12
CA HIS A 66 -40.40 9.75 3.05
C HIS A 66 -38.89 9.86 3.31
N PRO A 67 -38.17 10.67 2.52
CA PRO A 67 -36.77 10.98 2.78
C PRO A 67 -36.58 11.60 4.17
N ASP A 68 -35.69 11.02 4.98
CA ASP A 68 -35.43 11.49 6.34
C ASP A 68 -34.24 12.46 6.42
N GLY A 69 -33.50 12.61 5.31
CA GLY A 69 -32.35 13.51 5.21
C GLY A 69 -31.15 13.05 6.03
N ARG A 70 -31.08 11.78 6.44
CA ARG A 70 -30.01 11.23 7.27
C ARG A 70 -29.25 10.08 6.59
N VAL A 71 -27.95 10.06 6.83
CA VAL A 71 -27.04 8.98 6.43
C VAL A 71 -26.52 8.31 7.70
N ASP A 72 -27.06 7.13 7.99
CA ASP A 72 -26.63 6.31 9.13
C ASP A 72 -25.41 5.43 8.73
N PRO A 73 -24.45 5.17 9.65
CA PRO A 73 -23.26 4.35 9.37
C PRO A 73 -23.54 2.95 8.81
N GLU A 74 -24.65 2.35 9.18
CA GLU A 74 -25.08 1.04 8.69
C GLU A 74 -26.30 1.14 7.75
N GLY A 75 -26.70 2.37 7.40
CA GLY A 75 -27.91 2.67 6.67
C GLY A 75 -27.80 2.49 5.15
N ARG A 76 -28.94 2.26 4.50
CA ARG A 76 -29.06 2.05 3.05
C ARG A 76 -28.57 3.25 2.22
N THR A 77 -28.72 4.47 2.74
CA THR A 77 -28.22 5.70 2.10
C THR A 77 -26.71 5.65 1.90
N LEU A 78 -25.95 5.24 2.92
CA LEU A 78 -24.50 5.14 2.82
C LEU A 78 -24.08 4.02 1.87
N GLN A 79 -24.75 2.86 1.96
CA GLN A 79 -24.47 1.71 1.11
C GLN A 79 -24.65 2.05 -0.38
N MET A 80 -25.73 2.74 -0.73
CA MET A 80 -26.01 3.14 -2.12
C MET A 80 -25.08 4.25 -2.60
N LEU A 81 -24.71 5.20 -1.74
CA LEU A 81 -23.69 6.21 -2.08
C LEU A 81 -22.35 5.57 -2.44
N LEU A 82 -21.91 4.59 -1.65
CA LEU A 82 -20.69 3.85 -1.92
C LEU A 82 -20.75 3.06 -3.23
N ALA A 83 -21.88 2.40 -3.50
CA ALA A 83 -22.09 1.66 -4.75
C ALA A 83 -21.97 2.59 -5.96
N ARG A 84 -22.70 3.71 -5.96
CA ARG A 84 -22.69 4.69 -7.07
C ARG A 84 -21.32 5.37 -7.24
N ALA A 85 -20.64 5.70 -6.15
CA ALA A 85 -19.30 6.27 -6.20
C ALA A 85 -18.32 5.27 -6.82
N GLY A 86 -18.41 4.00 -6.43
CA GLY A 86 -17.61 2.92 -7.00
C GLY A 86 -17.89 2.70 -8.49
N GLU A 87 -19.15 2.66 -8.92
CA GLU A 87 -19.53 2.55 -10.34
C GLU A 87 -18.93 3.68 -11.18
N ARG A 88 -19.03 4.91 -10.69
CA ARG A 88 -18.53 6.08 -11.42
C ARG A 88 -17.01 6.15 -11.47
N MET A 89 -16.32 5.76 -10.39
CA MET A 89 -14.86 5.63 -10.38
C MET A 89 -14.38 4.57 -11.38
N ARG A 90 -15.11 3.45 -11.54
CA ARG A 90 -14.83 2.46 -12.59
C ARG A 90 -15.03 3.03 -13.99
N ALA A 91 -16.13 3.74 -14.22
CA ALA A 91 -16.45 4.34 -15.52
C ALA A 91 -15.45 5.41 -15.99
N ARG A 92 -14.76 6.07 -15.05
CA ARG A 92 -13.70 7.07 -15.33
C ARG A 92 -12.31 6.47 -15.49
N ARG A 93 -12.14 5.16 -15.32
CA ARG A 93 -10.85 4.48 -15.50
C ARG A 93 -10.60 4.31 -17.01
N PRO A 94 -9.37 4.54 -17.52
CA PRO A 94 -9.04 4.13 -18.88
C PRO A 94 -9.27 2.62 -19.02
N ALA A 95 -9.82 2.20 -20.16
CA ALA A 95 -10.12 0.80 -20.42
C ALA A 95 -8.83 -0.04 -20.32
N PRO A 96 -8.90 -1.24 -19.71
CA PRO A 96 -7.79 -2.19 -19.77
C PRO A 96 -7.53 -2.61 -21.23
N PRO A 97 -6.32 -3.09 -21.57
CA PRO A 97 -6.07 -3.68 -22.88
C PRO A 97 -7.05 -4.83 -23.16
N ALA A 98 -7.35 -5.04 -24.45
CA ALA A 98 -8.48 -5.83 -24.95
C ALA A 98 -8.48 -7.33 -24.58
N ASP A 99 -7.46 -7.80 -23.85
CA ASP A 99 -7.19 -9.18 -23.48
C ASP A 99 -7.44 -9.48 -21.99
N ALA A 100 -7.89 -8.51 -21.18
CA ALA A 100 -8.21 -8.72 -19.76
C ALA A 100 -9.69 -9.06 -19.52
N ASP A 101 -9.98 -10.31 -19.19
CA ASP A 101 -11.32 -10.83 -18.84
C ASP A 101 -11.88 -10.31 -17.49
N ASP A 102 -13.21 -10.32 -17.34
CA ASP A 102 -14.06 -9.80 -16.25
C ASP A 102 -13.69 -10.30 -14.83
N SER A 103 -12.89 -11.37 -14.73
CA SER A 103 -12.28 -11.83 -13.49
C SER A 103 -11.37 -10.78 -12.82
N TRP A 104 -10.83 -9.83 -13.60
CA TRP A 104 -9.90 -8.79 -13.14
C TRP A 104 -10.52 -7.74 -12.20
N THR A 105 -11.75 -7.32 -12.46
CA THR A 105 -12.41 -6.22 -11.74
C THR A 105 -12.96 -6.68 -10.38
N SER A 106 -13.42 -7.93 -10.32
CA SER A 106 -13.87 -8.60 -9.10
C SER A 106 -12.69 -8.96 -8.18
N TRP A 107 -11.58 -9.43 -8.77
CA TRP A 107 -10.33 -9.72 -8.05
C TRP A 107 -9.72 -8.46 -7.42
N ALA A 108 -9.58 -7.35 -8.16
CA ALA A 108 -8.99 -6.12 -7.63
C ALA A 108 -9.81 -5.47 -6.49
N GLN A 109 -11.15 -5.62 -6.50
CA GLN A 109 -12.01 -5.17 -5.40
C GLN A 109 -12.01 -6.10 -4.20
N GLY A 110 -11.92 -7.41 -4.45
CA GLY A 110 -11.65 -8.41 -3.43
C GLY A 110 -10.33 -8.10 -2.73
N GLN A 111 -9.26 -7.84 -3.48
CA GLN A 111 -7.93 -7.54 -3.00
C GLN A 111 -7.83 -6.19 -2.29
N LEU A 112 -8.47 -5.12 -2.79
CA LEU A 112 -8.52 -3.84 -2.08
C LEU A 112 -9.31 -3.97 -0.76
N ALA A 113 -10.44 -4.68 -0.77
CA ALA A 113 -11.22 -4.92 0.44
C ALA A 113 -10.49 -5.88 1.42
N GLU A 114 -9.71 -6.84 0.92
CA GLU A 114 -8.88 -7.75 1.71
C GLU A 114 -7.62 -7.07 2.24
N LEU A 115 -6.98 -6.19 1.47
CA LEU A 115 -5.92 -5.26 1.91
C LEU A 115 -6.46 -4.34 2.99
N GLN A 116 -7.61 -3.72 2.78
CA GLN A 116 -8.27 -2.87 3.78
C GLN A 116 -8.67 -3.65 5.04
N ARG A 117 -9.13 -4.91 4.92
CA ARG A 117 -9.47 -5.79 6.06
C ARG A 117 -8.24 -6.32 6.80
N ALA A 118 -7.21 -6.76 6.10
CA ALA A 118 -5.94 -7.20 6.68
C ALA A 118 -5.24 -6.03 7.40
N MET A 119 -5.30 -4.83 6.82
CA MET A 119 -4.84 -3.61 7.48
C MET A 119 -5.74 -3.25 8.67
N ALA A 120 -7.07 -3.33 8.57
CA ALA A 120 -7.96 -3.09 9.71
C ALA A 120 -7.69 -4.05 10.89
N GLY A 121 -7.36 -5.31 10.61
CA GLY A 121 -6.91 -6.29 11.61
C GLY A 121 -5.60 -5.87 12.29
N ALA A 122 -4.57 -5.52 11.51
CA ALA A 122 -3.29 -5.02 12.03
C ALA A 122 -3.43 -3.71 12.84
N TRP A 123 -4.40 -2.88 12.49
CA TRP A 123 -4.70 -1.63 13.21
C TRP A 123 -5.39 -1.90 14.54
N SER A 124 -6.26 -2.92 14.62
CA SER A 124 -6.88 -3.32 15.90
C SER A 124 -5.83 -3.75 16.94
N SER A 125 -4.73 -4.39 16.53
CA SER A 125 -3.60 -4.71 17.40
C SER A 125 -2.74 -3.49 17.79
N LEU A 126 -2.53 -2.53 16.88
CA LEU A 126 -1.76 -1.31 17.14
C LEU A 126 -2.44 -0.35 18.13
N PHE A 127 -3.77 -0.42 18.28
CA PHE A 127 -4.54 0.41 19.20
C PHE A 127 -5.05 -0.34 20.44
N ALA A 128 -4.89 -1.66 20.52
CA ALA A 128 -5.22 -2.44 21.71
C ALA A 128 -4.20 -2.28 22.86
N ASP A 129 -3.01 -1.74 22.57
CA ASP A 129 -1.89 -1.65 23.53
C ASP A 129 -1.92 -0.40 24.44
N ARG A 130 -3.09 0.21 24.65
CA ARG A 130 -3.30 1.16 25.77
C ARG A 130 -4.24 0.61 26.84
N SER A 131 -4.71 -0.63 26.72
CA SER A 131 -5.76 -1.17 27.58
C SER A 131 -5.42 -2.49 28.25
N ARG A 132 -4.17 -2.96 28.21
CA ARG A 132 -3.77 -4.25 28.80
C ARG A 132 -2.56 -4.15 29.71
N GLU A 133 -2.71 -3.38 30.79
CA GLU A 133 -2.28 -3.89 32.09
C GLU A 133 -3.50 -4.56 32.75
N ARG A 134 -3.31 -5.78 33.25
CA ARG A 134 -4.28 -6.69 33.91
C ARG A 134 -5.17 -7.56 33.00
N ARG A 135 -4.66 -8.74 32.63
CA ARG A 135 -5.08 -10.04 33.22
C ARG A 135 -4.36 -11.21 32.55
N VAL A 136 -4.22 -12.25 33.35
CA VAL A 136 -3.29 -13.39 33.28
C VAL A 136 -4.02 -14.67 32.79
N SER A 137 -3.26 -15.51 32.07
CA SER A 137 -3.32 -16.99 31.90
C SER A 137 -4.33 -17.74 30.99
N ALA A 138 -3.72 -18.39 29.97
CA ALA A 138 -3.77 -19.82 29.51
C ALA A 138 -5.04 -20.42 28.85
N PRO A 139 -4.96 -21.60 28.16
CA PRO A 139 -4.00 -22.08 27.13
C PRO A 139 -4.69 -22.69 25.86
N SER A 140 -3.90 -22.97 24.80
CA SER A 140 -4.31 -23.68 23.56
C SER A 140 -4.41 -25.21 23.70
N PRO A 141 -4.99 -25.89 22.68
CA PRO A 141 -4.43 -27.15 22.18
C PRO A 141 -4.27 -27.23 20.63
N ALA A 142 -3.55 -28.26 20.19
CA ALA A 142 -2.92 -28.47 18.88
C ALA A 142 -3.46 -29.70 18.09
N GLY A 143 -3.07 -29.84 16.80
CA GLY A 143 -3.07 -31.10 15.99
C GLY A 143 -3.14 -30.83 14.46
N ARG A 144 -2.11 -31.09 13.62
CA ARG A 144 -1.65 -32.33 12.90
C ARG A 144 -2.65 -32.84 11.81
N THR A 145 -2.36 -33.31 10.57
CA THR A 145 -1.17 -33.72 9.76
C THR A 145 -1.58 -34.05 8.29
N ALA A 146 -0.64 -33.91 7.30
CA ALA A 146 -0.34 -34.69 6.04
C ALA A 146 -1.43 -35.02 4.97
N GLY A 147 -1.24 -35.15 3.64
CA GLY A 147 -0.13 -35.02 2.66
C GLY A 147 -0.46 -35.78 1.32
N LYS A 148 0.05 -35.35 0.14
CA LYS A 148 0.63 -36.13 -1.02
C LYS A 148 0.59 -35.41 -2.41
N SER A 149 1.43 -35.89 -3.33
CA SER A 149 2.20 -35.28 -4.44
C SER A 149 1.67 -35.40 -5.89
N ALA A 150 2.07 -34.47 -6.80
CA ALA A 150 2.53 -34.70 -8.20
C ALA A 150 3.09 -33.40 -8.88
N THR A 151 4.07 -33.52 -9.80
CA THR A 151 4.87 -32.46 -10.50
C THR A 151 4.73 -32.55 -12.04
N PRO A 152 5.28 -31.63 -12.87
CA PRO A 152 5.56 -30.19 -12.70
C PRO A 152 4.99 -29.31 -13.87
N ALA A 153 4.48 -28.13 -13.55
CA ALA A 153 4.35 -27.01 -14.49
C ALA A 153 4.94 -25.75 -13.83
N ALA A 154 5.56 -24.86 -14.61
CA ALA A 154 6.26 -23.67 -14.13
C ALA A 154 5.42 -22.90 -13.09
N PRO A 155 5.92 -22.59 -11.88
CA PRO A 155 5.05 -22.12 -10.82
C PRO A 155 4.63 -20.67 -11.05
N ALA A 156 3.31 -20.49 -11.16
CA ALA A 156 2.62 -19.25 -10.82
C ALA A 156 2.98 -18.84 -9.36
N PRO A 157 2.99 -17.54 -9.03
CA PRO A 157 3.47 -17.06 -7.73
C PRO A 157 2.64 -17.68 -6.60
N ALA A 158 3.33 -18.33 -5.66
CA ALA A 158 2.73 -19.03 -4.55
C ALA A 158 1.96 -18.06 -3.64
N ALA A 159 0.65 -18.30 -3.51
CA ALA A 159 -0.13 -17.76 -2.42
C ALA A 159 0.30 -18.46 -1.11
N SER A 160 0.79 -17.70 -0.15
CA SER A 160 0.89 -18.16 1.24
C SER A 160 0.66 -17.00 2.20
N GLY A 161 -0.51 -16.98 2.82
CA GLY A 161 -0.68 -16.37 4.13
C GLY A 161 -0.03 -17.28 5.17
N GLY A 162 0.80 -16.71 6.05
CA GLY A 162 1.31 -17.39 7.24
C GLY A 162 2.74 -17.01 7.59
N ALA A 163 2.88 -16.15 8.61
CA ALA A 163 4.08 -15.82 9.39
C ALA A 163 5.38 -15.46 8.62
N ALA A 164 5.89 -14.26 8.88
CA ALA A 164 7.17 -13.73 8.40
C ALA A 164 8.36 -14.69 8.67
N ARG A 165 8.62 -15.62 7.76
CA ARG A 165 9.83 -16.44 7.82
C ARG A 165 11.00 -15.56 7.41
N LYS A 166 11.94 -15.38 8.33
CA LYS A 166 13.19 -14.67 8.03
C LYS A 166 13.91 -15.33 6.86
N LEU A 167 14.54 -14.51 6.02
CA LEU A 167 15.41 -14.99 4.97
C LEU A 167 16.56 -15.83 5.55
N THR A 168 16.88 -16.90 4.83
CA THR A 168 18.01 -17.80 5.11
C THR A 168 19.14 -17.54 4.12
N ASP A 169 20.34 -18.05 4.40
CA ASP A 169 21.46 -17.97 3.45
C ASP A 169 21.12 -18.61 2.10
N ARG A 170 20.26 -19.64 2.10
CA ARG A 170 19.79 -20.26 0.87
C ARG A 170 18.99 -19.31 -0.01
N ASP A 171 18.15 -18.46 0.59
CA ASP A 171 17.35 -17.49 -0.16
C ASP A 171 18.25 -16.47 -0.89
N TYR A 172 19.36 -16.07 -0.26
CA TYR A 172 20.36 -15.18 -0.89
C TYR A 172 21.17 -15.89 -1.99
N ILE A 173 21.51 -17.16 -1.80
CA ILE A 173 22.16 -17.99 -2.83
C ILE A 173 21.26 -18.11 -4.07
N ASP A 174 19.98 -18.42 -3.87
CA ASP A 174 19.03 -18.55 -4.98
C ASP A 174 18.79 -17.19 -5.67
N ALA A 175 18.73 -16.10 -4.91
CA ALA A 175 18.63 -14.74 -5.44
C ALA A 175 19.85 -14.35 -6.30
N ALA A 176 21.07 -14.66 -5.84
CA ALA A 176 22.28 -14.42 -6.60
C ALA A 176 22.34 -15.25 -7.88
N ALA A 177 21.99 -16.53 -7.82
CA ALA A 177 21.96 -17.41 -8.99
C ALA A 177 21.01 -16.88 -10.08
N ARG A 178 19.88 -16.25 -9.70
CA ARG A 178 18.97 -15.59 -10.64
C ARG A 178 19.55 -14.34 -11.29
N LEU A 179 20.42 -13.61 -10.60
CA LEU A 179 21.15 -12.45 -11.13
C LEU A 179 22.31 -12.89 -12.04
N GLY A 180 22.93 -14.03 -11.72
CA GLY A 180 24.04 -14.66 -12.43
C GLY A 180 24.78 -15.63 -11.52
N ARG A 181 25.15 -16.82 -12.02
CA ARG A 181 25.81 -17.87 -11.21
C ARG A 181 27.17 -17.46 -10.63
N ASP A 182 27.78 -16.44 -11.21
CA ASP A 182 29.06 -15.86 -10.81
C ASP A 182 28.93 -14.68 -9.82
N ILE A 183 27.70 -14.29 -9.47
CA ILE A 183 27.44 -13.25 -8.48
C ILE A 183 27.54 -13.84 -7.08
N ASP A 184 28.32 -13.19 -6.23
CA ASP A 184 28.46 -13.55 -4.82
C ASP A 184 27.15 -13.25 -4.05
N PRO A 185 26.54 -14.24 -3.38
CA PRO A 185 25.31 -14.05 -2.59
C PRO A 185 25.46 -13.05 -1.45
N LEU A 186 26.68 -12.83 -0.94
CA LEU A 186 26.92 -11.82 0.08
C LEU A 186 26.69 -10.40 -0.42
N LEU A 187 26.80 -10.14 -1.74
CA LEU A 187 26.46 -8.82 -2.31
C LEU A 187 24.95 -8.56 -2.24
N VAL A 188 24.14 -9.58 -2.55
CA VAL A 188 22.67 -9.48 -2.48
C VAL A 188 22.24 -9.26 -1.03
N ARG A 189 22.85 -10.02 -0.10
CA ARG A 189 22.62 -9.85 1.34
C ARG A 189 23.07 -8.48 1.83
N ALA A 190 24.23 -7.99 1.40
CA ALA A 190 24.74 -6.67 1.79
C ALA A 190 23.81 -5.54 1.35
N LEU A 191 23.31 -5.57 0.11
CA LEU A 191 22.32 -4.62 -0.38
C LEU A 191 21.05 -4.62 0.48
N ALA A 192 20.45 -5.80 0.69
CA ALA A 192 19.27 -5.95 1.52
C ALA A 192 19.49 -5.46 2.96
N THR A 193 20.65 -5.76 3.55
CA THR A 193 21.00 -5.32 4.91
C THR A 193 21.18 -3.81 4.99
N VAL A 194 21.86 -3.17 4.03
CA VAL A 194 22.05 -1.72 4.03
C VAL A 194 20.73 -0.98 3.93
N GLU A 195 19.80 -1.43 3.06
CA GLU A 195 18.48 -0.80 2.94
C GLU A 195 17.62 -0.96 4.19
N SER A 196 17.68 -2.14 4.83
CA SER A 196 16.87 -2.44 6.00
C SER A 196 17.49 -1.98 7.33
N GLY A 197 18.79 -1.71 7.35
CA GLY A 197 19.61 -1.65 8.55
C GLY A 197 19.66 -3.00 9.29
N GLY A 198 19.61 -4.12 8.55
CA GLY A 198 19.59 -5.49 9.09
C GLY A 198 18.30 -5.89 9.81
N ARG A 199 17.25 -5.07 9.69
CA ARG A 199 15.96 -5.30 10.34
C ARG A 199 15.00 -6.01 9.40
N SER A 200 13.95 -6.63 9.97
CA SER A 200 12.91 -7.24 9.15
C SER A 200 12.27 -6.25 8.19
N GLY A 201 11.83 -6.74 7.03
CA GLY A 201 11.00 -6.00 6.09
C GLY A 201 9.58 -5.71 6.58
N PHE A 202 9.21 -6.19 7.77
CA PHE A 202 7.90 -6.02 8.39
C PHE A 202 7.98 -5.19 9.68
N GLY A 203 6.89 -4.49 9.99
CA GLY A 203 6.61 -3.90 11.29
C GLY A 203 6.16 -4.94 12.31
N ALA A 204 6.01 -4.53 13.57
CA ALA A 204 5.51 -5.39 14.65
C ALA A 204 4.05 -5.85 14.44
N ASP A 205 3.31 -5.11 13.61
CA ASP A 205 1.94 -5.36 13.19
C ASP A 205 1.83 -6.36 12.01
N GLY A 206 2.96 -6.89 11.54
CA GLY A 206 3.00 -7.83 10.42
C GLY A 206 2.78 -7.19 9.05
N LEU A 207 2.77 -5.85 8.96
CA LEU A 207 2.69 -5.14 7.68
C LEU A 207 4.09 -4.82 7.12
N PRO A 208 4.28 -4.82 5.79
CA PRO A 208 5.54 -4.38 5.19
C PRO A 208 5.91 -2.98 5.65
N LYS A 209 7.20 -2.75 5.92
CA LYS A 209 7.72 -1.39 6.09
C LYS A 209 7.55 -0.61 4.80
N ILE A 210 7.07 0.62 4.93
CA ILE A 210 6.83 1.47 3.77
C ILE A 210 7.36 2.89 3.99
N ALA A 211 7.64 3.56 2.89
CA ALA A 211 7.88 4.99 2.84
C ALA A 211 7.10 5.60 1.66
N PHE A 212 6.25 6.58 1.94
CA PHE A 212 5.45 7.27 0.94
C PHE A 212 6.20 8.45 0.32
N GLU A 213 6.28 8.47 -1.00
CA GLU A 213 6.98 9.45 -1.81
C GLU A 213 5.99 10.43 -2.47
N GLY A 214 5.58 11.48 -1.77
CA GLY A 214 4.54 12.39 -2.28
C GLY A 214 4.90 13.13 -3.58
N HIS A 215 6.18 13.21 -3.94
CA HIS A 215 6.61 13.73 -5.24
C HIS A 215 6.33 12.77 -6.41
N TRP A 216 6.37 11.46 -6.16
CA TRP A 216 5.88 10.46 -7.11
C TRP A 216 4.36 10.50 -7.21
N PHE A 217 3.66 10.68 -6.09
CA PHE A 217 2.21 10.77 -6.09
C PHE A 217 1.75 11.99 -6.89
N ARG A 218 2.40 13.13 -6.66
CA ARG A 218 2.26 14.34 -7.48
C ARG A 218 2.48 14.08 -8.97
N LYS A 219 3.57 13.40 -9.33
CA LYS A 219 3.91 13.09 -10.72
C LYS A 219 2.82 12.24 -11.38
N LEU A 220 2.43 11.14 -10.72
CA LEU A 220 1.48 10.15 -11.25
C LEU A 220 0.04 10.71 -11.33
N THR A 221 -0.34 11.54 -10.37
CA THR A 221 -1.65 12.22 -10.37
C THR A 221 -1.67 13.51 -11.19
N LYS A 222 -0.57 13.82 -11.90
CA LYS A 222 -0.42 15.02 -12.74
C LYS A 222 -0.73 16.30 -11.97
N LYS A 223 -0.25 16.39 -10.71
CA LYS A 223 -0.38 17.56 -9.82
C LYS A 223 -1.81 17.87 -9.36
N ARG A 224 -2.77 16.97 -9.60
CA ARG A 224 -4.20 17.18 -9.27
C ARG A 224 -4.45 17.54 -7.80
N TYR A 225 -3.58 17.10 -6.91
CA TYR A 225 -3.75 17.23 -5.46
C TYR A 225 -2.77 18.20 -4.79
N ASP A 226 -1.99 18.98 -5.56
CA ASP A 226 -1.00 19.92 -5.01
C ASP A 226 -1.61 20.91 -4.01
N GLU A 227 -2.77 21.49 -4.35
CA GLU A 227 -3.43 22.51 -3.53
C GLU A 227 -4.24 21.90 -2.39
N THR A 228 -4.95 20.80 -2.66
CA THR A 228 -5.89 20.19 -1.70
C THR A 228 -5.21 19.28 -0.69
N HIS A 229 -4.06 18.68 -1.06
CA HIS A 229 -3.34 17.72 -0.23
C HIS A 229 -1.82 17.95 -0.33
N PRO A 230 -1.30 19.11 0.13
CA PRO A 230 0.12 19.48 -0.01
C PRO A 230 1.09 18.58 0.78
N LEU A 231 0.57 17.74 1.70
CA LEU A 231 1.34 16.69 2.35
C LEU A 231 1.42 15.42 1.52
N LEU A 232 0.47 15.15 0.61
CA LEU A 232 0.48 13.96 -0.24
C LEU A 232 1.03 14.24 -1.64
N SER A 233 0.92 15.48 -2.11
CA SER A 233 1.36 15.94 -3.43
C SER A 233 2.28 17.15 -3.29
N TYR A 234 3.59 16.96 -3.45
CA TYR A 234 4.58 18.04 -3.31
C TYR A 234 5.78 17.84 -4.23
N PRO A 235 6.47 18.91 -4.68
CA PRO A 235 7.69 18.76 -5.48
C PRO A 235 8.84 18.18 -4.64
N TYR A 236 9.71 17.38 -5.28
CA TYR A 236 10.98 16.99 -4.68
C TYR A 236 11.90 18.22 -4.63
N LYS A 237 12.31 18.63 -3.43
CA LYS A 237 13.25 19.74 -3.23
C LYS A 237 14.59 19.24 -2.70
N THR A 238 14.53 18.39 -1.68
CA THR A 238 15.69 17.80 -1.03
C THR A 238 15.36 16.37 -0.60
N LYS A 239 16.39 15.54 -0.47
CA LYS A 239 16.27 14.18 0.06
C LYS A 239 15.70 14.21 1.47
N ALA A 240 14.68 13.40 1.73
CA ALA A 240 13.98 13.32 3.01
C ALA A 240 13.57 14.71 3.59
N GLY A 241 13.02 15.59 2.74
CA GLY A 241 12.51 16.90 3.17
C GLY A 241 11.33 16.80 4.15
N TRP A 242 10.91 17.95 4.71
CA TRP A 242 9.95 17.99 5.83
C TRP A 242 8.61 17.30 5.55
N GLN A 243 8.06 17.39 4.32
CA GLN A 243 6.83 16.66 3.99
C GLN A 243 7.03 15.15 4.05
N TRP A 244 8.15 14.67 3.51
CA TRP A 244 8.52 13.25 3.55
C TRP A 244 8.69 12.79 5.00
N GLN A 245 9.40 13.56 5.82
CA GLN A 245 9.58 13.26 7.25
C GLN A 245 8.26 13.20 8.00
N LYS A 246 7.32 14.10 7.69
CA LYS A 246 6.00 14.11 8.29
C LYS A 246 5.18 12.89 7.88
N ASN A 247 5.26 12.49 6.61
CA ASN A 247 4.55 11.33 6.07
C ASN A 247 5.12 9.99 6.54
N ASN A 248 6.43 9.95 6.84
CA ASN A 248 7.18 8.73 7.12
C ASN A 248 7.83 8.73 8.50
N LYS A 249 7.30 9.54 9.44
CA LYS A 249 7.84 9.69 10.81
C LYS A 249 8.02 8.35 11.51
N ASP A 250 7.03 7.49 11.35
CA ASP A 250 6.98 6.14 11.91
C ASP A 250 6.13 5.25 11.01
N HIS A 251 6.19 3.94 11.27
CA HIS A 251 5.51 2.91 10.48
C HIS A 251 4.00 3.15 10.39
N ALA A 252 3.34 3.45 11.51
CA ALA A 252 1.91 3.69 11.55
C ALA A 252 1.51 4.96 10.77
N THR A 253 2.33 6.00 10.84
CA THR A 253 2.14 7.25 10.10
C THR A 253 2.29 7.02 8.60
N ALA A 254 3.29 6.27 8.15
CA ALA A 254 3.46 5.94 6.74
C ALA A 254 2.25 5.18 6.17
N TRP A 255 1.71 4.21 6.93
CA TRP A 255 0.49 3.48 6.55
C TRP A 255 -0.77 4.34 6.55
N ARG A 256 -0.89 5.28 7.49
CA ARG A 256 -1.98 6.27 7.47
C ARG A 256 -1.88 7.17 6.24
N THR A 257 -0.69 7.69 5.93
CA THR A 257 -0.42 8.51 4.74
C THR A 257 -0.79 7.76 3.46
N LEU A 258 -0.33 6.51 3.32
CA LEU A 258 -0.67 5.67 2.17
C LEU A 258 -2.19 5.50 2.04
N ARG A 259 -2.89 5.22 3.14
CA ARG A 259 -4.35 5.08 3.11
C ARG A 259 -5.05 6.37 2.66
N GLU A 260 -4.59 7.53 3.13
CA GLU A 260 -5.12 8.83 2.70
C GLU A 260 -4.87 9.07 1.20
N ALA A 261 -3.68 8.74 0.70
CA ALA A 261 -3.38 8.83 -0.73
C ALA A 261 -4.20 7.83 -1.56
N MET A 262 -4.43 6.61 -1.07
CA MET A 262 -5.23 5.60 -1.76
C MET A 262 -6.71 5.98 -1.87
N ALA A 263 -7.23 6.78 -0.92
CA ALA A 263 -8.58 7.33 -1.01
C ALA A 263 -8.73 8.32 -2.17
N LEU A 264 -7.62 8.95 -2.61
CA LEU A 264 -7.58 9.88 -3.73
C LEU A 264 -7.26 9.19 -5.06
N ASP A 265 -6.28 8.28 -5.06
CA ASP A 265 -5.85 7.51 -6.23
C ASP A 265 -5.04 6.29 -5.77
N ALA A 266 -5.69 5.11 -5.70
CA ALA A 266 -5.09 3.90 -5.15
C ALA A 266 -3.86 3.42 -5.94
N ASP A 267 -3.94 3.42 -7.27
CA ASP A 267 -2.86 2.94 -8.13
C ASP A 267 -1.64 3.86 -8.02
N ALA A 268 -1.84 5.19 -8.11
CA ALA A 268 -0.77 6.16 -7.92
C ALA A 268 -0.18 6.09 -6.51
N ALA A 269 -1.00 5.89 -5.48
CA ALA A 269 -0.53 5.83 -4.09
C ALA A 269 0.39 4.61 -3.84
N LEU A 270 -0.01 3.43 -4.30
CA LEU A 270 0.79 2.22 -4.18
C LEU A 270 2.09 2.33 -4.98
N GLN A 271 2.04 2.92 -6.18
CA GLN A 271 3.23 3.17 -7.00
C GLN A 271 4.17 4.21 -6.37
N SER A 272 3.62 5.16 -5.60
CA SER A 272 4.37 6.21 -4.91
C SER A 272 4.91 5.77 -3.56
N THR A 273 4.92 4.48 -3.27
CA THR A 273 5.36 3.95 -1.97
C THR A 273 6.52 2.99 -2.18
N SER A 274 7.56 3.10 -1.36
CA SER A 274 8.65 2.14 -1.27
C SER A 274 8.28 1.03 -0.31
N TRP A 275 8.59 -0.22 -0.64
CA TRP A 275 8.06 -1.38 0.07
C TRP A 275 9.11 -2.35 0.60
N GLY A 276 8.86 -2.85 1.81
CA GLY A 276 9.57 -3.98 2.40
C GLY A 276 11.03 -3.70 2.73
N MET A 277 11.78 -4.78 2.93
CA MET A 277 13.18 -4.76 3.37
C MET A 277 14.10 -4.00 2.41
N CYS A 278 13.90 -4.15 1.10
CA CYS A 278 14.74 -3.52 0.09
C CYS A 278 14.25 -2.12 -0.33
N GLN A 279 13.11 -1.66 0.18
CA GLN A 279 12.54 -0.34 -0.15
C GLN A 279 12.38 -0.11 -1.66
N VAL A 280 11.97 -1.13 -2.42
CA VAL A 280 11.71 -0.97 -3.86
C VAL A 280 10.46 -0.11 -4.05
N LEU A 281 10.59 0.99 -4.80
CA LEU A 281 9.48 1.87 -5.13
C LEU A 281 8.44 1.17 -6.03
N GLY A 282 7.17 1.24 -5.65
CA GLY A 282 6.06 0.56 -6.32
C GLY A 282 5.91 0.91 -7.81
N ALA A 283 6.31 2.11 -8.24
CA ALA A 283 6.35 2.51 -9.65
C ALA A 283 7.26 1.61 -10.52
N ASN A 284 8.12 0.80 -9.89
CA ASN A 284 8.97 -0.18 -10.55
C ASN A 284 8.38 -1.61 -10.56
N TYR A 285 7.09 -1.81 -10.27
CA TYR A 285 6.46 -3.14 -10.23
C TYR A 285 6.75 -3.98 -11.49
N TRP A 286 6.73 -3.35 -12.67
CA TRP A 286 6.98 -4.02 -13.95
C TRP A 286 8.44 -4.47 -14.10
N LYS A 287 9.40 -3.69 -13.57
CA LYS A 287 10.82 -4.10 -13.52
C LYS A 287 10.99 -5.31 -12.62
N CYS A 288 10.21 -5.40 -11.57
CA CYS A 288 10.22 -6.50 -10.62
C CYS A 288 9.54 -7.77 -11.18
N GLY A 289 8.94 -7.71 -12.39
CA GLY A 289 8.27 -8.84 -13.04
C GLY A 289 6.79 -8.98 -12.71
N TYR A 290 6.16 -7.97 -12.10
CA TYR A 290 4.73 -8.00 -11.81
C TYR A 290 3.92 -7.31 -12.89
N LYS A 291 2.69 -7.80 -13.12
CA LYS A 291 1.76 -7.27 -14.12
C LYS A 291 1.19 -5.90 -13.75
N ASP A 292 1.06 -5.63 -12.45
CA ASP A 292 0.53 -4.39 -11.89
C ASP A 292 1.10 -4.16 -10.48
N VAL A 293 0.83 -2.98 -9.91
CA VAL A 293 1.31 -2.60 -8.59
C VAL A 293 0.63 -3.38 -7.45
N PHE A 294 -0.57 -3.90 -7.65
CA PHE A 294 -1.30 -4.66 -6.64
C PHE A 294 -0.67 -6.04 -6.44
N ALA A 295 -0.38 -6.76 -7.52
CA ALA A 295 0.35 -8.02 -7.50
C ALA A 295 1.75 -7.85 -6.88
N PHE A 296 2.42 -6.73 -7.15
CA PHE A 296 3.66 -6.39 -6.47
C PHE A 296 3.46 -6.23 -4.96
N VAL A 297 2.45 -5.46 -4.51
CA VAL A 297 2.15 -5.27 -3.09
C VAL A 297 1.74 -6.56 -2.38
N GLU A 298 1.01 -7.45 -3.05
CA GLU A 298 0.71 -8.79 -2.54
C GLU A 298 1.99 -9.58 -2.26
N ALA A 299 2.93 -9.58 -3.21
CA ALA A 299 4.23 -10.21 -2.99
C ALA A 299 5.02 -9.56 -1.85
N MET A 300 4.93 -8.23 -1.69
CA MET A 300 5.58 -7.52 -0.58
C MET A 300 5.01 -7.96 0.77
N LYS A 301 3.71 -8.29 0.82
CA LYS A 301 2.99 -8.77 2.01
C LYS A 301 3.20 -10.25 2.29
N ALA A 302 3.43 -11.06 1.27
CA ALA A 302 3.53 -12.51 1.40
C ALA A 302 4.72 -12.95 2.28
N GLY A 303 5.80 -12.18 2.29
CA GLY A 303 6.97 -12.43 3.16
C GLY A 303 8.24 -11.76 2.66
N GLU A 304 9.32 -11.87 3.44
CA GLU A 304 10.62 -11.28 3.06
C GLU A 304 11.18 -11.91 1.78
N ARG A 305 10.82 -13.17 1.49
CA ARG A 305 11.12 -13.81 0.22
C ARG A 305 10.50 -13.09 -0.97
N GLY A 306 9.22 -12.71 -0.90
CA GLY A 306 8.58 -11.94 -1.98
C GLY A 306 9.23 -10.56 -2.17
N GLN A 307 9.65 -9.93 -1.07
CA GLN A 307 10.42 -8.68 -1.10
C GLN A 307 11.79 -8.85 -1.78
N LEU A 308 12.51 -9.94 -1.45
CA LEU A 308 13.79 -10.28 -2.07
C LEU A 308 13.63 -10.61 -3.56
N GLU A 309 12.61 -11.37 -3.93
CA GLU A 309 12.36 -11.76 -5.31
C GLU A 309 12.01 -10.56 -6.20
N ALA A 310 11.25 -9.59 -5.67
CA ALA A 310 10.99 -8.33 -6.37
C ALA A 310 12.26 -7.49 -6.54
N PHE A 311 13.09 -7.42 -5.50
CA PHE A 311 14.39 -6.76 -5.56
C PHE A 311 15.30 -7.38 -6.63
N VAL A 312 15.35 -8.72 -6.73
CA VAL A 312 16.08 -9.42 -7.79
C VAL A 312 15.56 -9.03 -9.18
N GLY A 313 14.23 -9.03 -9.37
CA GLY A 313 13.63 -8.59 -10.63
C GLY A 313 14.04 -7.15 -10.98
N TYR A 314 13.95 -6.24 -10.01
CA TYR A 314 14.40 -4.85 -10.15
C TYR A 314 15.85 -4.76 -10.61
N CYS A 315 16.76 -5.50 -9.96
CA CYS A 315 18.19 -5.52 -10.31
C CYS A 315 18.43 -6.05 -11.73
N LEU A 316 17.72 -7.10 -12.17
CA LEU A 316 17.82 -7.63 -13.53
C LEU A 316 17.40 -6.61 -14.60
N LYS A 317 16.44 -5.75 -14.29
CA LYS A 317 15.91 -4.73 -15.21
C LYS A 317 16.55 -3.35 -15.05
N THR A 318 17.50 -3.21 -14.12
CA THR A 318 18.22 -1.95 -13.88
C THR A 318 19.53 -1.95 -14.66
N PRO A 319 19.72 -1.06 -15.65
CA PRO A 319 20.94 -1.00 -16.43
C PRO A 319 22.18 -0.88 -15.55
N GLY A 320 23.23 -1.63 -15.88
CA GLY A 320 24.51 -1.60 -15.16
C GLY A 320 24.53 -2.38 -13.84
N MET A 321 23.40 -2.62 -13.17
CA MET A 321 23.33 -3.23 -11.84
C MET A 321 23.99 -4.62 -11.78
N VAL A 322 23.58 -5.55 -12.64
CA VAL A 322 24.14 -6.91 -12.68
C VAL A 322 25.64 -6.89 -12.99
N SER A 323 26.07 -5.98 -13.88
CA SER A 323 27.49 -5.83 -14.22
C SER A 323 28.31 -5.29 -13.04
N ALA A 324 27.73 -4.38 -12.26
CA ALA A 324 28.36 -3.79 -11.09
C ALA A 324 28.48 -4.83 -9.96
N LEU A 325 27.43 -5.60 -9.71
CA LEU A 325 27.45 -6.74 -8.79
C LEU A 325 28.57 -7.73 -9.15
N ARG A 326 28.65 -8.17 -10.41
CA ARG A 326 29.69 -9.09 -10.88
C ARG A 326 31.11 -8.57 -10.64
N ARG A 327 31.33 -7.27 -10.85
CA ARG A 327 32.65 -6.63 -10.66
C ARG A 327 32.91 -6.16 -9.23
N LYS A 328 31.95 -6.35 -8.30
CA LYS A 328 31.97 -5.75 -6.95
C LYS A 328 32.16 -4.22 -6.98
N ASP A 329 31.64 -3.59 -8.02
CA ASP A 329 31.71 -2.15 -8.24
C ASP A 329 30.65 -1.45 -7.38
N PHE A 330 31.00 -1.20 -6.12
CA PHE A 330 30.08 -0.61 -5.13
C PHE A 330 29.58 0.78 -5.53
N THR A 331 30.38 1.56 -6.25
CA THR A 331 29.98 2.85 -6.81
C THR A 331 28.92 2.66 -7.90
N GLY A 332 29.15 1.73 -8.83
CA GLY A 332 28.19 1.36 -9.86
C GLY A 332 26.88 0.83 -9.27
N MET A 333 26.95 0.01 -8.21
CA MET A 333 25.77 -0.47 -7.47
C MET A 333 25.00 0.69 -6.83
N ALA A 334 25.68 1.60 -6.14
CA ALA A 334 25.06 2.74 -5.48
C ALA A 334 24.37 3.68 -6.47
N ARG A 335 25.03 4.01 -7.59
CA ARG A 335 24.43 4.83 -8.66
C ARG A 335 23.25 4.14 -9.33
N ALA A 336 23.37 2.85 -9.63
CA ALA A 336 22.28 2.10 -10.27
C ALA A 336 21.04 2.00 -9.36
N TYR A 337 21.23 1.91 -8.03
CA TYR A 337 20.12 1.77 -7.09
C TYR A 337 19.51 3.12 -6.67
N ASN A 338 20.35 4.08 -6.29
CA ASN A 338 19.94 5.34 -5.66
C ASN A 338 20.07 6.57 -6.58
N GLY A 339 20.58 6.41 -7.81
CA GLY A 339 20.88 7.52 -8.72
C GLY A 339 22.18 8.24 -8.36
N ASP A 340 22.46 9.38 -9.03
CA ASP A 340 23.72 10.11 -8.83
C ASP A 340 23.86 10.73 -7.43
N ASP A 341 22.74 10.98 -6.73
CA ASP A 341 22.69 11.46 -5.34
C ASP A 341 22.66 10.30 -4.32
N TYR A 342 23.44 9.24 -4.61
CA TYR A 342 23.51 8.05 -3.75
C TYR A 342 24.22 8.31 -2.41
N GLY A 343 24.88 9.45 -2.22
CA GLY A 343 25.56 9.79 -0.97
C GLY A 343 26.69 8.82 -0.63
N THR A 344 26.59 8.11 0.50
CA THR A 344 27.63 7.20 1.01
C THR A 344 27.31 5.71 0.81
N TYR A 345 26.28 5.40 0.01
CA TYR A 345 25.80 4.03 -0.17
C TYR A 345 26.86 3.08 -0.73
N ASP A 346 27.76 3.56 -1.57
CA ASP A 346 28.93 2.81 -2.05
C ASP A 346 29.79 2.27 -0.89
N LYS A 347 30.15 3.14 0.06
CA LYS A 347 30.94 2.80 1.25
C LYS A 347 30.16 1.91 2.19
N GLN A 348 28.84 2.10 2.30
CA GLN A 348 27.98 1.27 3.12
C GLN A 348 27.88 -0.16 2.58
N PHE A 349 27.67 -0.32 1.27
CA PHE A 349 27.66 -1.64 0.62
C PHE A 349 29.00 -2.34 0.76
N ALA A 350 30.12 -1.65 0.52
CA ALA A 350 31.45 -2.21 0.66
C ALA A 350 31.73 -2.68 2.10
N ARG A 351 31.38 -1.84 3.09
CA ARG A 351 31.55 -2.15 4.51
C ARG A 351 30.72 -3.37 4.92
N GLU A 352 29.45 -3.40 4.51
CA GLU A 352 28.55 -4.50 4.86
C GLU A 352 28.97 -5.81 4.18
N TYR A 353 29.34 -5.76 2.90
CA TYR A 353 29.86 -6.92 2.18
C TYR A 353 31.10 -7.51 2.88
N LYS A 354 32.03 -6.66 3.32
CA LYS A 354 33.19 -7.09 4.11
C LYS A 354 32.80 -7.66 5.48
N ALA A 355 31.84 -7.04 6.16
CA ALA A 355 31.36 -7.52 7.46
C ALA A 355 30.72 -8.92 7.37
N LEU A 356 30.11 -9.23 6.23
CA LEU A 356 29.55 -10.56 5.92
C LEU A 356 30.61 -11.59 5.49
N GLY A 357 31.90 -11.22 5.46
CA GLY A 357 33.01 -12.09 5.06
C GLY A 357 33.42 -11.97 3.59
N GLY A 358 32.83 -11.03 2.85
CA GLY A 358 33.19 -10.74 1.46
C GLY A 358 34.59 -10.16 1.30
N LYS A 359 35.27 -10.54 0.21
CA LYS A 359 36.60 -10.01 -0.16
C LYS A 359 36.43 -8.91 -1.22
N VAL A 360 36.74 -7.68 -0.85
CA VAL A 360 36.69 -6.49 -1.72
C VAL A 360 37.77 -6.55 -2.77
#